data_AF-A0A4Y2MKB4-F1
#
_entry.id   AF-A0A4Y2MKB4-F1
#
_cell.length_a   1.000
_cell.length_b   1.000
_cell.length_c   1.000
_cell.angle_alpha   90.00
_cell.angle_beta   90.00
_cell.angle_gamma   90.00
#
_symmetry.space_group_name_H-M   'P 1'
#
loop_
_entity.id
_entity.type
_entity.pdbx_description
1 polymer ?
#
loop_
_entity_poly.entity_id
_entity_poly.type
_entity_poly.pdbx_seq_one_letter_code
_entity_poly.pdbx_strand_id
1 'polypeptide(L)'
;MFKTIVDPADYEVRSVIRVLNAKNVKPAKIHRQLVEINGKNVMTDGMVRKWVRQFNDGRTNVHDEARSERPSVVDDGLVAKVNEKIHENRRFTIRMLCDEFPQISKIVLHEIVINHLISAGLTFFAFKTRITERIS
;
A
#
# COMPACT_ATOMS: atom_id res chain seq x y z
N MET A 1 41.81 -6.80 9.90
CA MET A 1 40.71 -6.00 10.48
C MET A 1 39.71 -5.74 9.36
N PHE A 2 38.45 -6.14 9.52
CA PHE A 2 37.42 -5.82 8.52
C PHE A 2 37.09 -4.33 8.58
N LYS A 3 36.81 -3.70 7.44
CA LYS A 3 36.34 -2.32 7.41
C LYS A 3 34.94 -2.29 8.00
N THR A 4 34.73 -1.46 9.01
CA THR A 4 33.39 -1.19 9.55
C THR A 4 32.59 -0.42 8.50
N ILE A 5 31.41 -0.91 8.15
CA ILE A 5 30.47 -0.16 7.31
C ILE A 5 29.58 0.64 8.24
N VAL A 6 29.67 1.97 8.15
CA VAL A 6 28.83 2.89 8.92
C VAL A 6 27.49 3.02 8.22
N ASP A 7 26.41 2.78 8.95
CA ASP A 7 25.02 2.94 8.48
C ASP A 7 24.71 2.19 7.16
N PRO A 8 24.80 0.85 7.14
CA PRO A 8 24.47 0.08 5.95
C PRO A 8 23.00 0.24 5.60
N ALA A 9 22.68 0.23 4.31
CA ALA A 9 21.29 0.17 3.90
C ALA A 9 20.67 -1.18 4.30
N ASP A 10 19.39 -1.17 4.67
CA ASP A 10 18.65 -2.36 5.11
C ASP A 10 18.80 -3.57 4.17
N TYR A 11 18.77 -3.35 2.86
CA TYR A 11 18.89 -4.40 1.86
C TYR A 11 20.29 -5.04 1.82
N GLU A 12 21.34 -4.30 2.17
CA GLU A 12 22.71 -4.81 2.24
C GLU A 12 22.84 -5.81 3.40
N VAL A 13 22.31 -5.45 4.57
CA VAL A 13 22.29 -6.31 5.76
C VAL A 13 21.50 -7.58 5.48
N ARG A 14 20.32 -7.45 4.86
CA ARG A 14 19.47 -8.61 4.48
C ARG A 14 20.15 -9.50 3.43
N SER A 15 20.95 -8.92 2.52
CA SER A 15 21.76 -9.68 1.56
C SER A 15 22.83 -10.51 2.25
N VAL A 16 23.52 -9.94 3.25
CA VAL A 16 24.50 -10.68 4.09
C VAL A 16 23.82 -11.83 4.83
N ILE A 17 22.64 -11.60 5.42
CA ILE A 17 21.85 -12.65 6.08
C ILE A 17 21.53 -13.77 5.09
N ARG A 18 21.07 -13.45 3.88
CA ARG A 18 20.74 -14.45 2.85
C ARG A 18 21.94 -15.34 2.50
N VAL A 19 23.10 -14.73 2.27
CA VAL A 19 24.35 -15.45 1.93
C VAL A 19 24.83 -16.33 3.09
N LEU A 20 24.80 -15.82 4.33
CA LEU A 20 25.22 -16.59 5.50
C LEU A 20 24.24 -17.71 5.84
N ASN A 21 22.95 -17.49 5.64
CA ASN A 21 21.91 -18.51 5.79
C ASN A 21 22.11 -19.65 4.77
N ALA A 22 22.42 -19.34 3.51
CA ALA A 22 22.73 -20.35 2.49
C ALA A 22 23.98 -21.19 2.83
N LYS A 23 24.89 -20.65 3.65
CA LYS A 23 26.04 -21.36 4.24
C LYS A 23 25.68 -22.14 5.52
N ASN A 24 24.40 -22.25 5.87
CA ASN A 24 23.90 -22.89 7.09
C ASN A 24 24.48 -22.30 8.40
N VAL A 25 24.82 -21.00 8.40
CA VAL A 25 25.29 -20.33 9.61
C VAL A 25 24.10 -20.12 10.56
N LYS A 26 24.25 -20.52 11.83
CA LYS A 26 23.19 -20.35 12.84
C LYS A 26 22.83 -18.86 13.01
N PRO A 27 21.53 -18.49 13.18
CA PRO A 27 21.10 -17.09 13.29
C PRO A 27 21.84 -16.27 14.35
N ALA A 28 22.11 -16.85 15.51
CA ALA A 28 22.86 -16.19 16.58
C ALA A 28 24.31 -15.81 16.16
N LYS A 29 24.93 -16.63 15.30
CA LYS A 29 26.27 -16.35 14.75
C LYS A 29 26.19 -15.28 13.66
N ILE A 30 25.14 -15.29 12.83
CA ILE A 30 24.87 -14.22 11.85
C ILE A 30 24.74 -12.87 12.57
N HIS A 31 23.92 -12.79 13.62
CA HIS A 31 23.73 -11.57 14.40
C HIS A 31 25.06 -11.04 14.99
N ARG A 32 25.90 -11.92 15.55
CA ARG A 32 27.23 -11.54 16.06
C ARG A 32 28.12 -10.91 14.97
N GLN A 33 28.14 -11.51 13.77
CA GLN A 33 28.93 -10.99 12.65
C GLN A 33 28.41 -9.63 12.17
N LEU A 34 27.10 -9.45 12.11
CA LEU A 34 26.50 -8.15 11.74
C LEU A 34 26.86 -7.06 12.75
N VAL A 35 26.81 -7.36 14.05
CA VAL A 35 27.20 -6.40 15.10
C VAL A 35 28.69 -6.05 15.04
N GLU A 36 29.54 -7.02 14.69
CA GLU A 36 30.98 -6.80 14.54
C GLU A 36 31.32 -5.89 13.34
N ILE A 37 30.60 -6.04 12.22
CA ILE A 37 30.88 -5.31 10.97
C ILE A 37 30.23 -3.93 10.95
N ASN A 38 29.02 -3.79 11.51
CA ASN A 38 28.19 -2.60 11.32
C ASN A 38 27.84 -1.88 12.64
N GLY A 39 28.16 -2.47 13.79
CA GLY A 39 27.82 -1.92 15.11
C GLY A 39 26.48 -2.43 15.68
N LYS A 40 26.21 -2.08 16.94
CA LYS A 40 25.11 -2.67 17.73
C LYS A 40 23.69 -2.34 17.24
N ASN A 41 23.50 -1.28 16.44
CA ASN A 41 22.18 -0.73 16.13
C ASN A 41 21.61 -1.15 14.77
N VAL A 42 22.30 -2.01 14.03
CA VAL A 42 21.94 -2.33 12.64
C VAL A 42 20.70 -3.22 12.53
N MET A 43 20.62 -4.26 13.35
CA MET A 43 19.47 -5.17 13.33
C MET A 43 19.41 -5.97 14.61
N THR A 44 18.21 -6.11 15.17
CA THR A 44 18.01 -6.96 16.35
C THR A 44 18.11 -8.44 15.97
N ASP A 45 18.53 -9.25 16.94
CA ASP A 45 18.55 -10.71 16.84
C ASP A 45 17.17 -11.32 16.44
N GLY A 46 16.06 -10.69 16.85
CA GLY A 46 14.71 -11.07 16.43
C GLY A 46 14.45 -10.83 14.93
N MET A 47 14.92 -9.71 14.39
CA MET A 47 14.81 -9.39 12.96
C MET A 47 15.68 -10.33 12.11
N VAL A 48 16.89 -10.68 12.58
CA VAL A 48 17.74 -11.68 11.92
C VAL A 48 17.03 -13.03 11.82
N ARG A 49 16.44 -13.52 12.92
CA ARG A 49 15.65 -14.76 12.90
C ARG A 49 14.46 -14.70 11.95
N LYS A 50 13.75 -13.56 11.91
CA LYS A 50 12.63 -13.35 10.99
C LYS A 50 13.07 -13.49 9.53
N TRP A 51 14.17 -12.83 9.14
CA TRP A 51 14.72 -12.91 7.78
C TRP A 51 15.22 -14.32 7.43
N VAL A 52 15.93 -14.98 8.34
CA VAL A 52 16.35 -16.38 8.14
C VAL A 52 15.16 -17.29 7.86
N ARG A 53 14.07 -17.17 8.65
CA ARG A 53 12.85 -17.94 8.42
C ARG A 53 12.27 -17.67 7.03
N GLN A 54 12.13 -16.40 6.64
CA GLN A 54 11.59 -16.04 5.33
C GLN A 54 12.44 -16.58 4.17
N PHE A 55 13.77 -16.56 4.29
CA PHE A 55 14.65 -17.14 3.28
C PHE A 55 14.52 -18.67 3.22
N ASN A 56 14.33 -19.35 4.35
CA ASN A 56 14.06 -20.79 4.38
C ASN A 56 12.68 -21.13 3.80
N ASP A 57 11.70 -20.23 3.94
CA ASP A 57 10.36 -20.34 3.34
C ASP A 57 10.37 -20.02 1.83
N GLY A 58 11.54 -19.80 1.22
CA GLY A 58 11.72 -19.63 -0.22
C GLY A 58 11.75 -18.18 -0.71
N ARG A 59 11.69 -17.18 0.17
CA ARG A 59 11.84 -15.78 -0.22
C ARG A 59 13.21 -15.55 -0.84
N THR A 60 13.28 -14.85 -1.97
CA THR A 60 14.54 -14.47 -2.63
C THR A 60 14.81 -12.97 -2.61
N ASN A 61 13.75 -12.14 -2.51
CA ASN A 61 13.87 -10.69 -2.48
C ASN A 61 14.33 -10.18 -1.10
N VAL A 62 15.32 -9.29 -1.10
CA VAL A 62 15.89 -8.63 0.10
C VAL A 62 15.19 -7.31 0.44
N HIS A 63 14.45 -6.73 -0.51
CA HIS A 63 13.63 -5.55 -0.29
C HIS A 63 12.34 -5.91 0.41
N ASP A 64 11.77 -4.95 1.14
CA ASP A 64 10.42 -5.09 1.67
C ASP A 64 9.42 -5.26 0.52
N GLU A 65 8.41 -6.10 0.76
CA GLU A 65 7.31 -6.22 -0.20
C GLU A 65 6.59 -4.88 -0.26
N ALA A 66 6.14 -4.50 -1.45
CA ALA A 66 5.24 -3.37 -1.58
C ALA A 66 4.11 -3.56 -0.57
N ARG A 67 3.85 -2.55 0.25
CA ARG A 67 2.72 -2.61 1.18
C ARG A 67 1.49 -2.88 0.33
N SER A 68 0.76 -3.95 0.65
CA SER A 68 -0.55 -4.18 0.05
C SER A 68 -1.35 -2.90 0.23
N GLU A 69 -1.67 -2.23 -0.87
CA GLU A 69 -2.55 -1.08 -0.81
C GLU A 69 -3.88 -1.57 -0.22
N ARG A 70 -4.48 -0.75 0.63
CA ARG A 70 -5.76 -1.08 1.24
C ARG A 70 -6.75 -1.35 0.11
N PRO A 71 -7.44 -2.50 0.08
CA PRO A 71 -8.46 -2.75 -0.94
C PRO A 71 -9.41 -1.56 -0.96
N SER A 72 -9.54 -0.91 -2.12
CA SER A 72 -10.49 0.17 -2.28
C SER A 72 -11.88 -0.40 -2.01
N VAL A 73 -12.69 0.33 -1.23
CA VAL A 73 -14.12 -0.01 -1.06
C VAL A 73 -14.88 0.20 -2.39
N VAL A 74 -14.27 0.96 -3.30
CA VAL A 74 -14.76 1.21 -4.66
C VAL A 74 -14.25 0.11 -5.58
N ASP A 75 -15.15 -0.78 -5.97
CA ASP A 75 -14.95 -1.75 -7.05
C ASP A 75 -15.39 -1.16 -8.41
N ASP A 76 -14.78 -1.61 -9.50
CA ASP A 76 -15.07 -1.13 -10.86
C ASP A 76 -16.55 -1.38 -11.25
N GLY A 77 -17.13 -2.48 -10.76
CA GLY A 77 -18.55 -2.78 -10.96
C GLY A 77 -19.48 -1.78 -10.27
N LEU A 78 -19.06 -1.22 -9.13
CA LEU A 78 -19.82 -0.16 -8.45
C LEU A 78 -19.69 1.18 -9.19
N VAL A 79 -18.50 1.50 -9.69
CA VAL A 79 -18.25 2.71 -10.50
C VAL A 79 -19.13 2.71 -11.75
N ALA A 80 -19.20 1.58 -12.46
CA ALA A 80 -20.03 1.45 -13.67
C ALA A 80 -21.52 1.69 -13.37
N LYS A 81 -22.07 1.10 -12.31
CA LYS A 81 -23.48 1.28 -11.92
C LYS A 81 -23.82 2.72 -11.54
N VAL A 82 -22.93 3.39 -10.80
CA VAL A 82 -23.10 4.81 -10.46
C VAL A 82 -23.05 5.67 -11.73
N ASN A 83 -22.14 5.35 -12.65
CA ASN A 83 -22.01 6.06 -13.92
C ASN A 83 -23.25 5.90 -14.79
N GLU A 84 -23.81 4.70 -14.91
CA GLU A 84 -25.07 4.43 -15.64
C GLU A 84 -26.22 5.28 -15.10
N LYS A 85 -26.40 5.34 -13.76
CA LYS A 85 -27.46 6.15 -13.15
C LYS A 85 -27.33 7.65 -13.41
N ILE A 86 -26.09 8.15 -13.45
CA ILE A 86 -25.83 9.56 -13.81
C ILE A 86 -26.13 9.80 -15.31
N HIS A 87 -25.86 8.82 -16.17
CA HIS A 87 -26.14 8.92 -17.61
C HIS A 87 -27.64 8.82 -17.93
N GLU A 88 -28.39 7.97 -17.23
CA GLU A 88 -29.85 7.84 -17.34
C GLU A 88 -30.56 9.17 -17.02
N ASN A 89 -30.03 9.94 -16.07
CA ASN A 89 -30.58 11.23 -15.70
C ASN A 89 -29.47 12.25 -15.44
N ARG A 90 -29.22 13.11 -16.44
CA ARG A 90 -28.20 14.18 -16.37
C ARG A 90 -28.40 15.20 -15.25
N ARG A 91 -29.53 15.18 -14.53
CA ARG A 91 -29.82 16.02 -13.34
C ARG A 91 -29.66 15.25 -12.01
N PHE A 92 -29.04 14.08 -12.02
CA PHE A 92 -28.80 13.31 -10.80
C PHE A 92 -28.05 14.12 -9.74
N THR A 93 -28.27 13.84 -8.47
CA THR A 93 -27.56 14.48 -7.35
C THR A 93 -27.02 13.44 -6.39
N ILE A 94 -26.03 13.79 -5.57
CA ILE A 94 -25.47 12.88 -4.54
C ILE A 94 -26.57 12.34 -3.61
N ARG A 95 -27.60 13.14 -3.30
CA ARG A 95 -28.72 12.68 -2.49
C ARG A 95 -29.49 11.55 -3.17
N MET A 96 -29.77 11.69 -4.46
CA MET A 96 -30.45 10.65 -5.25
C MET A 96 -29.57 9.38 -5.35
N LEU A 97 -28.24 9.52 -5.41
CA LEU A 97 -27.35 8.36 -5.34
C LEU A 97 -27.43 7.65 -3.98
N CYS A 98 -27.52 8.39 -2.88
CA CYS A 98 -27.71 7.77 -1.56
C CYS A 98 -29.04 7.01 -1.47
N ASP A 99 -30.10 7.53 -2.11
CA ASP A 99 -31.42 6.90 -2.11
C ASP A 99 -31.43 5.61 -2.97
N GLU A 100 -30.74 5.61 -4.11
CA GLU A 100 -30.59 4.43 -4.99
C GLU A 100 -29.61 3.38 -4.46
N PHE A 101 -28.58 3.82 -3.74
CA PHE A 101 -27.53 2.96 -3.18
C PHE A 101 -27.47 3.08 -1.64
N PRO A 102 -28.54 2.73 -0.90
CA PRO A 102 -28.61 2.89 0.55
C PRO A 102 -27.56 2.05 1.31
N GLN A 103 -27.05 1.00 0.68
CA GLN A 103 -25.98 0.15 1.22
C GLN A 103 -24.58 0.77 1.10
N ILE A 104 -24.43 1.86 0.34
CA ILE A 104 -23.15 2.54 0.13
C ILE A 104 -23.15 3.86 0.89
N SER A 105 -22.08 4.12 1.63
CA SER A 105 -21.98 5.38 2.37
C SER A 105 -21.89 6.58 1.42
N LYS A 106 -22.46 7.71 1.84
CA LYS A 106 -22.37 8.98 1.10
C LYS A 106 -20.93 9.38 0.75
N ILE A 107 -19.97 9.06 1.63
CA ILE A 107 -18.55 9.37 1.43
C ILE A 107 -18.00 8.59 0.23
N VAL A 108 -18.29 7.29 0.15
CA VAL A 108 -17.84 6.42 -0.95
C VAL A 108 -18.50 6.83 -2.28
N LEU A 109 -19.80 7.18 -2.27
CA LEU A 109 -20.48 7.70 -3.46
C LEU A 109 -19.85 9.03 -3.94
N HIS A 110 -19.49 9.90 -3.01
CA HIS A 110 -18.81 11.16 -3.33
C HIS A 110 -17.40 10.94 -3.89
N GLU A 111 -16.67 9.96 -3.34
CA GLU A 111 -15.37 9.51 -3.86
C GLU A 111 -15.50 8.99 -5.29
N ILE A 112 -16.48 8.13 -5.59
CA ILE A 112 -16.72 7.60 -6.94
C ILE A 112 -16.96 8.74 -7.94
N VAL A 113 -17.88 9.65 -7.62
CA VAL A 113 -18.23 10.75 -8.52
C VAL A 113 -17.04 11.67 -8.78
N ILE A 114 -16.28 12.03 -7.75
CA ILE A 114 -15.17 12.98 -7.89
C ILE A 114 -13.89 12.32 -8.43
N ASN A 115 -13.48 11.21 -7.84
CA ASN A 115 -12.16 10.63 -8.07
C ASN A 115 -12.14 9.61 -9.21
N HIS A 116 -13.28 9.05 -9.62
CA HIS A 116 -13.35 8.03 -10.67
C HIS A 116 -14.08 8.51 -11.93
N LEU A 117 -15.12 9.34 -11.80
CA LEU A 117 -15.91 9.80 -12.96
C LEU A 117 -15.47 11.18 -13.47
N ILE A 118 -15.23 12.15 -12.57
CA ILE A 118 -14.82 13.51 -12.95
C ILE A 118 -13.34 13.57 -13.37
N SER A 119 -12.45 12.86 -12.67
CA SER A 119 -11.01 12.81 -12.99
C SER A 119 -10.71 12.12 -14.34
N ALA A 120 -11.58 11.21 -14.78
CA ALA A 120 -11.45 10.45 -16.02
C ALA A 120 -11.94 11.20 -17.29
N GLY A 121 -12.29 12.49 -17.18
CA GLY A 121 -12.65 13.31 -18.34
C GLY A 121 -14.03 13.01 -18.95
N LEU A 122 -14.90 12.29 -18.25
CA LEU A 122 -16.30 12.12 -18.62
C LEU A 122 -17.08 13.37 -18.17
N THR A 123 -17.24 14.30 -19.12
CA THR A 123 -17.85 15.62 -18.94
C THR A 123 -19.18 15.63 -18.17
N PHE A 124 -19.27 16.44 -17.11
CA PHE A 124 -20.44 17.30 -16.91
C PHE A 124 -20.11 18.57 -16.13
N PHE A 125 -19.97 19.68 -16.86
CA PHE A 125 -19.72 21.04 -16.34
C PHE A 125 -20.81 21.56 -15.39
N ALA A 126 -21.96 20.86 -15.25
CA ALA A 126 -23.05 21.28 -14.37
C ALA A 126 -23.01 20.67 -12.95
N PHE A 127 -22.13 19.70 -12.66
CA PHE A 127 -22.03 19.12 -11.30
C PHE A 127 -21.11 19.96 -10.40
N LYS A 128 -20.06 20.55 -10.98
CA LYS A 128 -19.08 21.37 -10.24
C LYS A 128 -19.69 22.65 -9.65
N THR A 129 -20.67 23.26 -10.32
CA THR A 129 -21.33 24.49 -9.83
C THR A 129 -22.28 24.25 -8.65
N ARG A 130 -22.74 23.01 -8.40
CA ARG A 130 -23.75 22.73 -7.37
C ARG A 130 -23.22 22.07 -6.09
N ILE A 131 -22.01 21.50 -6.11
CA ILE A 131 -21.36 21.00 -4.89
C ILE A 131 -20.83 22.15 -4.03
N THR A 132 -20.35 23.24 -4.65
CA THR A 132 -19.83 24.42 -3.94
C THR A 132 -20.91 25.26 -3.25
N GLU A 133 -22.19 25.16 -3.65
CA GLU A 133 -23.28 25.96 -3.06
C GLU A 133 -23.88 25.35 -1.77
N ARG A 134 -23.38 24.22 -1.28
CA ARG A 134 -23.92 23.55 -0.08
C ARG A 134 -22.88 23.20 0.97
N ILE A 135 -21.85 24.03 1.09
CA ILE A 135 -20.97 24.13 2.25
C ILE A 135 -21.02 25.56 2.81
N SER A 136 -22.23 26.07 3.05
CA SER A 136 -22.54 27.17 3.99
C SER A 136 -23.78 26.82 4.79
#